data_AF-A0A953D182-F1
#
_entry.id   AF-A0A953D182-F1
#
_cell.length_a   1.000
_cell.length_b   1.000
_cell.length_c   1.000
_cell.angle_alpha   90.00
_cell.angle_beta   90.00
_cell.angle_gamma   90.00
#
_symmetry.space_group_name_H-M   'P 1'
#
loop_
_entity.id
_entity.type
_entity.pdbx_description
1 polymer ?
#
loop_
_entity_poly.entity_id
_entity_poly.type
_entity_poly.pdbx_seq_one_letter_code
_entity_poly.pdbx_strand_id
1 'polypeptide(L)'
;MSEAMTAESIIEAEWLLRGYWTRVRYPYQTPKSGWSDIDVVSYDPQKQHLVISESKVQGPKRTLYAYGEAAREKFTKVNKFLPGYFSFINALKLITANGLLFEDYALMVKATTVQLVSNMIIDPGFKPKVLEEVKALAAKECPHLTKLEVQIDTTIEVLARVIEAEARHPQGRRYGNATLDIARELNRYLDPAILHAGKQKPVLDALRNIAISPLLDALYAQPKPR
;
A
#
# COMPACT_ATOMS: atom_id res chain seq x y z
N MET A 1 17.84 -8.45 -11.46
CA MET A 1 16.66 -7.61 -11.23
C MET A 1 15.56 -8.54 -10.76
N SER A 2 15.02 -8.37 -9.54
CA SER A 2 13.75 -9.01 -9.21
C SER A 2 12.65 -8.18 -9.87
N GLU A 3 11.70 -8.85 -10.51
CA GLU A 3 10.55 -8.19 -11.13
C GLU A 3 9.69 -7.56 -10.04
N ALA A 4 9.31 -6.29 -10.24
CA ALA A 4 8.40 -5.61 -9.33
C ALA A 4 7.00 -6.22 -9.49
N MET A 5 6.41 -6.63 -8.38
CA MET A 5 5.05 -7.15 -8.36
C MET A 5 4.02 -6.01 -8.38
N THR A 6 2.79 -6.32 -8.76
CA THR A 6 1.71 -5.32 -8.87
C THR A 6 1.47 -4.58 -7.55
N ALA A 7 1.48 -5.26 -6.41
CA ALA A 7 1.28 -4.64 -5.10
C ALA A 7 2.38 -3.61 -4.76
N GLU A 8 3.64 -3.94 -5.06
CA GLU A 8 4.79 -3.07 -4.85
C GLU A 8 4.70 -1.82 -5.73
N SER A 9 4.31 -2.00 -7.00
CA SER A 9 4.10 -0.87 -7.94
C SER A 9 2.95 0.04 -7.51
N ILE A 10 1.93 -0.50 -6.83
CA ILE A 10 0.82 0.28 -6.26
C ILE A 10 1.27 1.08 -5.04
N ILE A 11 2.05 0.46 -4.15
CA ILE A 11 2.63 1.12 -2.98
C ILE A 11 3.61 2.23 -3.42
N GLU A 12 4.48 1.94 -4.39
CA GLU A 12 5.42 2.91 -4.94
C GLU A 12 4.67 4.15 -5.47
N ALA A 13 3.63 3.94 -6.28
CA ALA A 13 2.82 5.01 -6.82
C ALA A 13 2.21 5.93 -5.74
N GLU A 14 1.74 5.35 -4.62
CA GLU A 14 1.23 6.13 -3.48
C GLU A 14 2.31 7.08 -2.93
N TRP A 15 3.52 6.58 -2.70
CA TRP A 15 4.59 7.36 -2.07
C TRP A 15 5.22 8.37 -3.04
N LEU A 16 5.31 8.05 -4.32
CA LEU A 16 5.72 9.00 -5.37
C LEU A 16 4.78 10.21 -5.43
N LEU A 17 3.45 9.98 -5.40
CA LEU A 17 2.46 11.08 -5.38
C LEU A 17 2.54 11.94 -4.11
N ARG A 18 3.06 11.39 -3.00
CA ARG A 18 3.32 12.11 -1.75
C ARG A 18 4.67 12.85 -1.74
N GLY A 19 5.45 12.75 -2.83
CA GLY A 19 6.75 13.42 -2.98
C GLY A 19 7.93 12.68 -2.36
N TYR A 20 7.80 11.39 -2.05
CA TYR A 20 8.89 10.58 -1.49
C TYR A 20 9.77 10.06 -2.61
N TRP A 21 11.05 9.87 -2.30
CA TRP A 21 11.94 9.06 -3.13
C TRP A 21 11.65 7.59 -2.85
N THR A 22 11.45 6.80 -3.89
CA THR A 22 11.10 5.38 -3.75
C THR A 22 12.15 4.47 -4.34
N ARG A 23 12.26 3.28 -3.78
CA ARG A 23 13.01 2.16 -4.36
C ARG A 23 12.26 0.86 -4.09
N VAL A 24 11.84 0.22 -5.17
CA VAL A 24 11.18 -1.08 -5.16
C VAL A 24 12.23 -2.20 -5.12
N ARG A 25 11.93 -3.27 -4.37
CA ARG A 25 12.78 -4.46 -4.17
C ARG A 25 14.21 -4.09 -3.73
N TYR A 26 14.35 -3.41 -2.60
CA TYR A 26 15.67 -3.08 -2.05
C TYR A 26 16.34 -4.36 -1.51
N PRO A 27 17.42 -4.86 -2.13
CA PRO A 27 18.03 -6.10 -1.68
C PRO A 27 18.91 -5.87 -0.46
N TYR A 28 18.91 -6.83 0.47
CA TYR A 28 19.83 -6.85 1.59
C TYR A 28 20.26 -8.29 1.92
N GLN A 29 21.44 -8.42 2.52
CA GLN A 29 21.96 -9.70 2.96
C GLN A 29 21.50 -10.00 4.39
N THR A 30 20.98 -11.20 4.60
CA THR A 30 20.60 -11.70 5.91
C THR A 30 21.82 -12.14 6.73
N PRO A 31 21.73 -12.26 8.07
CA PRO A 31 22.87 -12.65 8.91
C PRO A 31 23.44 -14.05 8.61
N LYS A 32 22.69 -14.90 7.90
CA LYS A 32 23.11 -16.25 7.50
C LYS A 32 23.61 -16.29 6.05
N SER A 33 24.08 -15.15 5.53
CA SER A 33 24.58 -14.99 4.16
C SER A 33 23.56 -15.23 3.03
N GLY A 34 22.28 -15.46 3.35
CA GLY A 34 21.20 -15.49 2.37
C GLY A 34 20.79 -14.07 1.94
N TRP A 35 20.00 -13.95 0.87
CA TRP A 35 19.47 -12.67 0.40
C TRP A 35 17.97 -12.54 0.68
N SER A 36 17.54 -11.32 0.97
CA SER A 36 16.15 -10.90 1.07
C SER A 36 16.02 -9.52 0.45
N ASP A 37 14.80 -9.03 0.32
CA ASP A 37 14.53 -7.67 -0.09
C ASP A 37 13.40 -7.03 0.72
N ILE A 38 13.38 -5.71 0.68
CA ILE A 38 12.27 -4.87 1.15
C ILE A 38 11.45 -4.55 -0.09
N ASP A 39 10.15 -4.82 -0.05
CA ASP A 39 9.27 -4.60 -1.19
C ASP A 39 9.30 -3.16 -1.70
N VAL A 40 9.10 -2.17 -0.82
CA VAL A 40 9.27 -0.75 -1.17
C VAL A 40 9.89 0.03 -0.01
N VAL A 41 10.97 0.75 -0.31
CA VAL A 41 11.54 1.77 0.57
C VAL A 41 11.14 3.14 0.05
N SER A 42 10.56 3.98 0.90
CA SER A 42 10.23 5.37 0.55
C SER A 42 10.85 6.33 1.56
N TYR A 43 11.45 7.43 1.09
CA TYR A 43 12.14 8.38 1.96
C TYR A 43 11.85 9.83 1.57
N ASP A 44 11.52 10.66 2.56
CA ASP A 44 11.42 12.10 2.45
C ASP A 44 12.62 12.74 3.19
N PRO A 45 13.61 13.30 2.46
CA PRO A 45 14.80 13.89 3.08
C PRO A 45 14.49 15.19 3.84
N GLN A 46 13.44 15.92 3.48
CA GLN A 46 13.08 17.17 4.17
C GLN A 46 12.47 16.87 5.55
N LYS A 47 11.66 15.81 5.64
CA LYS A 47 11.05 15.37 6.90
C LYS A 47 11.91 14.36 7.66
N GLN A 48 12.99 13.87 7.04
CA GLN A 48 13.79 12.74 7.53
C GLN A 48 12.89 11.55 7.91
N HIS A 49 11.91 11.27 7.04
CA HIS A 49 10.89 10.25 7.27
C HIS A 49 11.11 9.07 6.34
N LEU A 50 11.33 7.91 6.92
CA LEU A 50 11.47 6.64 6.22
C LEU A 50 10.16 5.85 6.30
N VAL A 51 9.70 5.33 5.17
CA VAL A 51 8.64 4.35 5.08
C VAL A 51 9.22 3.04 4.56
N ILE A 52 8.97 1.97 5.31
CA ILE A 52 9.37 0.62 4.96
C ILE A 52 8.07 -0.14 4.71
N SER A 53 7.80 -0.49 3.46
CA SER A 53 6.58 -1.17 3.07
C SER A 53 6.87 -2.62 2.70
N GLU A 54 6.02 -3.51 3.20
CA GLU A 54 6.01 -4.94 2.90
C GLU A 54 4.62 -5.33 2.38
N SER A 55 4.55 -6.10 1.31
CA SER A 55 3.31 -6.57 0.71
C SER A 55 3.24 -8.09 0.70
N LYS A 56 2.10 -8.65 1.12
CA LYS A 56 1.92 -10.11 1.14
C LYS A 56 0.46 -10.50 0.93
N VAL A 57 0.18 -10.98 -0.27
CA VAL A 57 -1.13 -11.58 -0.60
C VAL A 57 -1.08 -13.07 -0.26
N GLN A 58 -2.11 -13.58 0.42
CA GLN A 58 -2.22 -14.99 0.78
C GLN A 58 -3.41 -15.67 0.12
N GLY A 59 -3.29 -16.98 -0.09
CA GLY A 59 -4.40 -17.82 -0.53
C GLY A 59 -4.83 -17.61 -1.98
N PRO A 60 -6.01 -18.13 -2.35
CA PRO A 60 -6.54 -18.07 -3.72
C PRO A 60 -6.90 -16.65 -4.17
N LYS A 61 -6.94 -16.46 -5.50
CA LYS A 61 -7.20 -15.17 -6.20
C LYS A 61 -8.43 -14.35 -5.75
N ARG A 62 -9.42 -14.98 -5.11
CA ARG A 62 -10.70 -14.37 -4.70
C ARG A 62 -10.88 -14.33 -3.18
N THR A 63 -9.85 -14.66 -2.42
CA THR A 63 -9.94 -14.77 -0.96
C THR A 63 -9.50 -13.47 -0.30
N LEU A 64 -10.32 -13.00 0.64
CA LEU A 64 -9.99 -11.96 1.60
C LEU A 64 -10.02 -12.57 3.00
N TYR A 65 -9.14 -12.11 3.88
CA TYR A 65 -9.08 -12.57 5.26
C TYR A 65 -9.57 -11.47 6.19
N ALA A 66 -10.72 -11.66 6.82
CA ALA A 66 -11.32 -10.66 7.70
C ALA A 66 -10.94 -10.90 9.17
N TYR A 67 -10.33 -9.89 9.80
CA TYR A 67 -10.05 -9.87 11.23
C TYR A 67 -11.11 -9.04 11.96
N GLY A 68 -12.11 -9.75 12.50
CA GLY A 68 -13.20 -9.19 13.31
C GLY A 68 -13.38 -9.96 14.63
N GLU A 69 -14.55 -9.84 15.24
CA GLU A 69 -14.85 -10.43 16.55
C GLU A 69 -14.60 -11.94 16.62
N ALA A 70 -15.21 -12.72 15.72
CA ALA A 70 -15.03 -14.17 15.65
C ALA A 70 -13.56 -14.59 15.43
N ALA A 71 -12.79 -13.79 14.69
CA ALA A 71 -11.35 -14.03 14.52
C ALA A 71 -10.59 -13.81 15.83
N ARG A 72 -10.94 -12.80 16.63
CA ARG A 72 -10.30 -12.56 17.93
C ARG A 72 -10.60 -13.61 18.98
N GLU A 73 -11.81 -14.17 18.98
CA GLU A 73 -12.17 -15.28 19.87
C GLU A 73 -11.27 -16.49 19.64
N LYS A 74 -10.94 -16.76 18.37
CA LYS A 74 -10.06 -17.87 17.97
C LYS A 74 -8.57 -17.53 18.06
N PHE A 75 -8.20 -16.31 17.71
CA PHE A 75 -6.82 -15.84 17.63
C PHE A 75 -6.61 -14.69 18.62
N THR A 76 -6.01 -15.00 19.76
CA THR A 76 -5.77 -14.04 20.84
C THR A 76 -4.88 -12.85 20.44
N LYS A 77 -4.06 -13.00 19.39
CA LYS A 77 -3.21 -11.93 18.83
C LYS A 77 -3.34 -11.89 17.31
N VAL A 78 -3.31 -10.69 16.74
CA VAL A 78 -3.41 -10.51 15.28
C VAL A 78 -2.27 -11.21 14.53
N ASN A 79 -1.08 -11.29 15.12
CA ASN A 79 0.07 -11.94 14.49
C ASN A 79 -0.02 -13.47 14.40
N LYS A 80 -1.06 -14.06 15.00
CA LYS A 80 -1.39 -15.49 14.86
C LYS A 80 -2.52 -15.74 13.85
N PHE A 81 -3.25 -14.70 13.44
CA PHE A 81 -4.36 -14.83 12.51
C PHE A 81 -3.89 -15.22 11.11
N LEU A 82 -2.86 -14.54 10.59
CA LEU A 82 -2.23 -14.84 9.31
C LEU A 82 -0.76 -15.24 9.52
N PRO A 83 -0.46 -16.55 9.56
CA PRO A 83 0.89 -17.05 9.76
C PRO A 83 1.88 -16.44 8.76
N GLY A 84 2.99 -15.92 9.27
CA GLY A 84 4.06 -15.36 8.44
C GLY A 84 3.71 -14.04 7.75
N TYR A 85 2.57 -13.40 8.02
CA TYR A 85 2.29 -12.06 7.52
C TYR A 85 3.22 -11.03 8.17
N PHE A 86 3.29 -11.07 9.50
CA PHE A 86 4.10 -10.15 10.30
C PHE A 86 5.56 -10.59 10.46
N SER A 87 6.03 -11.62 9.75
CA SER A 87 7.41 -12.10 9.90
C SER A 87 8.45 -11.07 9.50
N PHE A 88 8.07 -10.14 8.60
CA PHE A 88 8.90 -9.01 8.19
C PHE A 88 9.33 -8.12 9.37
N ILE A 89 8.50 -8.00 10.41
CA ILE A 89 8.81 -7.20 11.59
C ILE A 89 10.12 -7.64 12.25
N ASN A 90 10.42 -8.94 12.21
CA ASN A 90 11.65 -9.50 12.77
C ASN A 90 12.91 -9.04 11.99
N ALA A 91 12.76 -8.61 10.73
CA ALA A 91 13.86 -8.09 9.92
C ALA A 91 14.11 -6.59 10.15
N LEU A 92 13.16 -5.86 10.75
CA LEU A 92 13.27 -4.40 10.92
C LEU A 92 14.56 -4.00 11.65
N LYS A 93 14.98 -4.77 12.66
CA LYS A 93 16.22 -4.50 13.41
C LYS A 93 17.45 -4.43 12.51
N LEU A 94 17.52 -5.30 11.51
CA LEU A 94 18.58 -5.29 10.52
C LEU A 94 18.37 -4.17 9.50
N ILE A 95 17.13 -3.97 9.06
CA ILE A 95 16.78 -2.96 8.06
C ILE A 95 17.12 -1.55 8.52
N THR A 96 16.90 -1.27 9.81
CA THR A 96 17.15 0.04 10.43
C THR A 96 18.53 0.13 11.09
N ALA A 97 19.42 -0.83 10.83
CA ALA A 97 20.81 -0.75 11.28
C ALA A 97 21.62 0.22 10.40
N ASN A 98 22.64 0.82 11.01
CA ASN A 98 23.65 1.60 10.30
C ASN A 98 24.32 0.75 9.21
N GLY A 99 24.59 1.39 8.07
CA GLY A 99 25.26 0.79 6.91
C GLY A 99 24.34 0.00 5.97
N LEU A 100 23.07 -0.27 6.33
CA LEU A 100 22.16 -0.97 5.40
C LEU A 100 21.43 -0.01 4.45
N LEU A 101 20.58 0.85 5.00
CA LEU A 101 19.88 1.89 4.21
C LEU A 101 20.62 3.22 4.25
N PHE A 102 21.19 3.53 5.41
CA PHE A 102 21.95 4.76 5.67
C PHE A 102 23.18 4.43 6.51
N GLU A 103 24.30 5.09 6.22
CA GLU A 103 25.54 4.95 7.01
C GLU A 103 25.29 5.27 8.50
N ASP A 104 24.58 6.37 8.78
CA ASP A 104 24.09 6.71 10.11
C ASP A 104 22.57 6.85 10.09
N TYR A 105 21.87 5.83 10.57
CA TYR A 105 20.41 5.78 10.56
C TYR A 105 19.79 6.88 11.45
N ALA A 106 20.34 7.09 12.65
CA ALA A 106 19.77 8.03 13.62
C ALA A 106 19.94 9.51 13.19
N LEU A 107 21.00 9.79 12.42
CA LEU A 107 21.21 11.09 11.79
C LEU A 107 20.21 11.32 10.66
N MET A 108 19.96 10.30 9.83
CA MET A 108 19.18 10.41 8.60
C MET A 108 17.67 10.25 8.79
N VAL A 109 17.24 9.57 9.85
CA VAL A 109 15.84 9.19 10.06
C VAL A 109 15.33 9.67 11.42
N LYS A 110 14.30 10.51 11.41
CA LYS A 110 13.60 11.02 12.62
C LYS A 110 12.26 10.36 12.87
N ALA A 111 11.67 9.78 11.82
CA ALA A 111 10.44 9.01 11.92
C ALA A 111 10.50 7.81 10.98
N THR A 112 9.87 6.71 11.39
CA THR A 112 9.76 5.49 10.59
C THR A 112 8.30 5.04 10.56
N THR A 113 7.77 4.85 9.37
CA THR A 113 6.47 4.17 9.17
C THR A 113 6.73 2.76 8.64
N VAL A 114 6.13 1.76 9.28
CA VAL A 114 6.07 0.39 8.73
C VAL A 114 4.70 0.19 8.11
N GLN A 115 4.65 0.03 6.79
CA GLN A 115 3.40 -0.18 6.06
C GLN A 115 3.28 -1.65 5.66
N LEU A 116 2.24 -2.32 6.12
CA LEU A 116 1.97 -3.73 5.80
C LEU A 116 0.73 -3.80 4.89
N VAL A 117 0.91 -4.30 3.67
CA VAL A 117 -0.15 -4.35 2.66
C VAL A 117 -0.51 -5.79 2.31
N SER A 118 -1.80 -6.15 2.34
CA SER A 118 -2.23 -7.52 2.03
C SER A 118 -3.65 -7.61 1.50
N ASN A 119 -4.20 -8.82 1.45
CA ASN A 119 -5.63 -9.10 1.29
C ASN A 119 -6.33 -9.33 2.65
N MET A 120 -5.74 -8.84 3.75
CA MET A 120 -6.35 -8.85 5.08
C MET A 120 -7.18 -7.58 5.30
N ILE A 121 -8.47 -7.75 5.62
CA ILE A 121 -9.34 -6.67 6.04
C ILE A 121 -9.45 -6.69 7.55
N ILE A 122 -9.27 -5.55 8.21
CA ILE A 122 -9.49 -5.41 9.65
C ILE A 122 -10.78 -4.64 9.83
N ASP A 123 -11.68 -5.18 10.66
CA ASP A 123 -12.89 -4.47 11.06
C ASP A 123 -12.51 -3.10 11.68
N PRO A 124 -13.15 -1.99 11.25
CA PRO A 124 -12.84 -0.65 11.73
C PRO A 124 -12.87 -0.49 13.25
N GLY A 125 -13.77 -1.19 13.94
CA GLY A 125 -13.87 -1.15 15.41
C GLY A 125 -12.66 -1.76 16.11
N PHE A 126 -11.92 -2.63 15.43
CA PHE A 126 -10.71 -3.29 15.96
C PHE A 126 -9.40 -2.74 15.38
N LYS A 127 -9.44 -1.97 14.27
CA LYS A 127 -8.24 -1.45 13.59
C LYS A 127 -7.29 -0.68 14.53
N PRO A 128 -7.75 0.24 15.41
CA PRO A 128 -6.84 0.95 16.33
C PRO A 128 -6.08 0.00 17.26
N LYS A 129 -6.77 -0.99 17.84
CA LYS A 129 -6.14 -1.97 18.74
C LYS A 129 -5.11 -2.83 18.01
N VAL A 130 -5.44 -3.25 16.78
CA VAL A 130 -4.52 -4.04 15.94
C VAL A 130 -3.27 -3.23 15.60
N LEU A 131 -3.41 -1.96 15.25
CA LEU A 131 -2.25 -1.09 14.97
C LEU A 131 -1.36 -0.95 16.20
N GLU A 132 -1.92 -0.76 17.39
CA GLU A 132 -1.16 -0.70 18.64
C GLU A 132 -0.43 -2.02 18.95
N GLU A 133 -1.09 -3.17 18.77
CA GLU A 133 -0.45 -4.48 18.95
C GLU A 133 0.75 -4.66 18.00
N VAL A 134 0.61 -4.27 16.74
CA VAL A 134 1.68 -4.40 15.74
C VAL A 134 2.79 -3.38 15.97
N LYS A 135 2.44 -2.14 16.36
CA LYS A 135 3.39 -1.10 16.75
C LYS A 135 4.22 -1.54 17.96
N ALA A 136 3.60 -2.18 18.96
CA ALA A 136 4.32 -2.75 20.09
C ALA A 136 5.27 -3.89 19.68
N LEU A 137 4.88 -4.74 18.74
CA LEU A 137 5.77 -5.78 18.18
C LEU A 137 6.98 -5.16 17.48
N ALA A 138 6.76 -4.16 16.61
CA ALA A 138 7.84 -3.51 15.88
C ALA A 138 8.76 -2.68 16.79
N ALA A 139 8.21 -1.97 17.78
CA ALA A 139 8.98 -1.22 18.77
C ALA A 139 9.87 -2.14 19.62
N LYS A 140 9.41 -3.36 19.93
CA LYS A 140 10.21 -4.35 20.65
C LYS A 140 11.44 -4.78 19.84
N GLU A 141 11.29 -5.00 18.54
CA GLU A 141 12.40 -5.39 17.67
C GLU A 141 13.36 -4.21 17.41
N CYS A 142 12.84 -2.98 17.39
CA CYS A 142 13.59 -1.77 17.07
C CYS A 142 13.43 -0.67 18.14
N PRO A 143 13.92 -0.88 19.38
CA PRO A 143 13.71 0.06 20.48
C PRO A 143 14.41 1.42 20.29
N HIS A 144 15.33 1.50 19.33
CA HIS A 144 16.03 2.74 18.97
C HIS A 144 15.17 3.69 18.12
N LEU A 145 14.04 3.24 17.58
CA LEU A 145 13.13 4.07 16.78
C LEU A 145 12.23 4.91 17.70
N THR A 146 12.51 6.21 17.77
CA THR A 146 11.81 7.12 18.69
C THR A 146 10.41 7.55 18.19
N LYS A 147 10.19 7.58 16.87
CA LYS A 147 8.90 7.85 16.25
C LYS A 147 8.57 6.75 15.24
N LEU A 148 7.93 5.70 15.73
CA LEU A 148 7.49 4.57 14.91
C LEU A 148 5.98 4.66 14.69
N GLU A 149 5.55 4.60 13.45
CA GLU A 149 4.15 4.43 13.08
C GLU A 149 3.95 3.11 12.31
N VAL A 150 2.74 2.55 12.41
CA VAL A 150 2.37 1.35 11.68
C VAL A 150 1.11 1.63 10.87
N GLN A 151 1.12 1.21 9.61
CA GLN A 151 -0.03 1.19 8.73
C GLN A 151 -0.32 -0.25 8.32
N ILE A 152 -1.60 -0.61 8.30
CA ILE A 152 -2.06 -1.89 7.76
C ILE A 152 -3.16 -1.57 6.79
N ASP A 153 -2.90 -1.90 5.53
CA ASP A 153 -3.76 -1.58 4.40
C ASP A 153 -4.02 -2.85 3.57
N THR A 154 -5.11 -2.80 2.83
CA THR A 154 -5.31 -3.67 1.69
C THR A 154 -4.72 -3.07 0.42
N THR A 155 -4.34 -3.90 -0.54
CA THR A 155 -3.88 -3.39 -1.85
C THR A 155 -4.91 -2.49 -2.53
N ILE A 156 -6.21 -2.77 -2.32
CA ILE A 156 -7.28 -1.95 -2.88
C ILE A 156 -7.43 -0.60 -2.16
N GLU A 157 -7.23 -0.53 -0.84
CA GLU A 157 -7.21 0.75 -0.10
C GLU A 157 -6.06 1.64 -0.59
N VAL A 158 -4.87 1.07 -0.81
CA VAL A 158 -3.72 1.81 -1.37
C VAL A 158 -4.04 2.31 -2.77
N LEU A 159 -4.55 1.44 -3.65
CA LEU A 159 -4.91 1.83 -5.02
C LEU A 159 -5.98 2.92 -5.05
N ALA A 160 -6.99 2.86 -4.17
CA ALA A 160 -8.00 3.90 -4.05
C ALA A 160 -7.39 5.26 -3.68
N ARG A 161 -6.44 5.28 -2.74
CA ARG A 161 -5.70 6.51 -2.38
C ARG A 161 -4.84 7.03 -3.54
N VAL A 162 -4.26 6.15 -4.35
CA VAL A 162 -3.53 6.53 -5.56
C VAL A 162 -4.46 7.20 -6.57
N ILE A 163 -5.61 6.59 -6.86
CA ILE A 163 -6.61 7.15 -7.78
C ILE A 163 -7.09 8.52 -7.29
N GLU A 164 -7.42 8.64 -6.00
CA GLU A 164 -7.85 9.90 -5.39
C GLU A 164 -6.76 10.99 -5.43
N ALA A 165 -5.51 10.63 -5.13
CA ALA A 165 -4.39 11.56 -5.16
C ALA A 165 -4.05 12.01 -6.59
N GLU A 166 -4.12 11.10 -7.56
CA GLU A 166 -3.90 11.40 -8.98
C GLU A 166 -4.96 12.37 -9.51
N ALA A 167 -6.24 12.20 -9.14
CA ALA A 167 -7.32 13.09 -9.57
C ALA A 167 -7.12 14.55 -9.14
N ARG A 168 -6.39 14.78 -8.04
CA ARG A 168 -6.06 16.12 -7.52
C ARG A 168 -4.79 16.69 -8.15
N HIS A 169 -4.03 15.88 -8.88
CA HIS A 169 -2.77 16.29 -9.47
C HIS A 169 -3.02 17.06 -10.78
N PRO A 170 -2.41 18.24 -10.98
CA PRO A 170 -2.73 19.08 -12.14
C PRO A 170 -2.13 18.56 -13.47
N GLN A 171 -1.18 17.64 -13.41
CA GLN A 171 -0.42 17.18 -14.58
C GLN A 171 -1.07 15.95 -15.23
N GLY A 172 -1.71 16.11 -16.39
CA GLY A 172 -2.31 14.99 -17.14
C GLY A 172 -1.38 14.21 -18.09
N ARG A 173 -0.06 14.48 -18.06
CA ARG A 173 0.93 13.78 -18.91
C ARG A 173 1.26 12.39 -18.34
N ARG A 174 1.82 11.50 -19.18
CA ARG A 174 2.27 10.17 -18.74
C ARG A 174 3.32 10.29 -17.64
N TYR A 175 3.19 9.45 -16.61
CA TYR A 175 4.10 9.46 -15.46
C TYR A 175 5.30 8.54 -15.65
N GLY A 176 5.24 7.60 -16.61
CA GLY A 176 6.28 6.56 -16.76
C GLY A 176 6.21 5.49 -15.66
N ASN A 177 5.18 5.54 -14.80
CA ASN A 177 4.81 4.53 -13.81
C ASN A 177 3.46 3.95 -14.21
N ALA A 178 3.41 2.64 -14.46
CA ALA A 178 2.22 1.98 -15.01
C ALA A 178 0.99 2.08 -14.10
N THR A 179 1.17 2.03 -12.76
CA THR A 179 0.06 2.19 -11.83
C THR A 179 -0.52 3.59 -11.90
N LEU A 180 0.33 4.63 -11.91
CA LEU A 180 -0.13 6.01 -12.04
C LEU A 180 -0.82 6.24 -13.39
N ASP A 181 -0.30 5.65 -14.47
CA ASP A 181 -0.93 5.73 -15.77
C ASP A 181 -2.31 5.03 -15.78
N ILE A 182 -2.46 3.87 -15.10
CA ILE A 182 -3.77 3.22 -14.92
C ILE A 182 -4.72 4.08 -14.10
N ALA A 183 -4.27 4.63 -12.97
CA ALA A 183 -5.07 5.51 -12.12
C ALA A 183 -5.59 6.73 -12.89
N ARG A 184 -4.72 7.35 -13.69
CA ARG A 184 -5.06 8.44 -14.61
C ARG A 184 -6.11 8.04 -15.66
N GLU A 185 -5.96 6.87 -16.27
CA GLU A 185 -6.97 6.37 -17.22
C GLU A 185 -8.31 6.08 -16.52
N LEU A 186 -8.31 5.51 -15.32
CA LEU A 186 -9.53 5.34 -14.53
C LEU A 186 -10.20 6.68 -14.23
N ASN A 187 -9.47 7.68 -13.72
CA ASN A 187 -10.02 9.00 -13.44
C ASN A 187 -10.64 9.66 -14.68
N ARG A 188 -10.03 9.49 -15.87
CA ARG A 188 -10.58 10.01 -17.13
C ARG A 188 -11.99 9.52 -17.43
N TYR A 189 -12.32 8.27 -17.08
CA TYR A 189 -13.64 7.68 -17.36
C TYR A 189 -14.58 7.67 -16.16
N LEU A 190 -14.06 7.69 -14.93
CA LEU A 190 -14.85 7.73 -13.69
C LEU A 190 -15.37 9.13 -13.37
N ASP A 191 -14.62 10.19 -13.69
CA ASP A 191 -15.03 11.58 -13.53
C ASP A 191 -14.64 12.46 -14.74
N PRO A 192 -15.25 12.21 -15.92
CA PRO A 192 -14.86 12.88 -17.16
C PRO A 192 -15.29 14.35 -17.18
N ALA A 193 -14.35 15.23 -17.53
CA ALA A 193 -14.65 16.56 -18.05
C ALA A 193 -15.09 16.46 -19.52
N ILE A 194 -16.41 16.40 -19.76
CA ILE A 194 -16.96 16.27 -21.10
C ILE A 194 -16.97 17.62 -21.81
N LEU A 195 -16.20 17.73 -22.88
CA LEU A 195 -16.13 18.91 -23.74
C LEU A 195 -16.93 18.67 -25.03
N HIS A 196 -17.33 19.76 -25.70
CA HIS A 196 -17.99 19.75 -27.02
C HIS A 196 -19.38 19.07 -27.12
N ALA A 197 -19.93 18.52 -26.04
CA ALA A 197 -21.27 17.91 -26.01
C ALA A 197 -22.42 18.91 -25.74
N GLY A 198 -22.13 20.21 -25.68
CA GLY A 198 -23.06 21.24 -25.19
C GLY A 198 -23.12 21.28 -23.66
N LYS A 199 -24.07 22.05 -23.10
CA LYS A 199 -24.21 22.29 -21.65
C LYS A 199 -25.45 21.64 -21.02
N GLN A 200 -26.22 20.87 -21.79
CA GLN A 200 -27.46 20.26 -21.32
C GLN A 200 -27.12 19.08 -20.39
N LYS A 201 -27.48 19.22 -19.10
CA LYS A 201 -27.20 18.21 -18.07
C LYS A 201 -27.62 16.78 -18.47
N PRO A 202 -28.81 16.54 -19.05
CA PRO A 202 -29.21 15.17 -19.44
C PRO A 202 -28.27 14.55 -20.49
N VAL A 203 -27.76 15.33 -21.43
CA VAL A 203 -26.81 14.87 -22.47
C VAL A 203 -25.47 14.51 -21.84
N LEU A 204 -24.98 15.37 -20.93
CA LEU A 204 -23.72 15.13 -20.21
C LEU A 204 -23.81 13.87 -19.34
N ASP A 205 -24.91 13.69 -18.62
CA ASP A 205 -25.12 12.52 -17.76
C ASP A 205 -25.24 11.23 -18.57
N ALA A 206 -25.90 11.26 -19.74
CA ALA A 206 -25.95 10.11 -20.65
C ALA A 206 -24.56 9.74 -21.18
N LEU A 207 -23.74 10.71 -21.57
CA LEU A 207 -22.38 10.47 -22.06
C LEU A 207 -21.45 9.95 -20.95
N ARG A 208 -21.58 10.44 -19.71
CA ARG A 208 -20.88 9.88 -18.54
C ARG A 208 -21.20 8.40 -18.37
N ASN A 209 -22.49 8.06 -18.43
CA ASN A 209 -22.93 6.67 -18.30
C ASN A 209 -22.36 5.77 -19.41
N ILE A 210 -22.37 6.23 -20.66
CA ILE A 210 -21.78 5.50 -21.79
C ILE A 210 -20.28 5.25 -21.58
N ALA A 211 -19.54 6.22 -21.03
CA ALA A 211 -18.11 6.10 -20.81
C ALA A 211 -17.76 5.06 -19.73
N ILE A 212 -18.55 4.98 -18.65
CA ILE A 212 -18.27 4.14 -17.49
C ILE A 212 -18.94 2.76 -17.54
N SER A 213 -20.06 2.61 -18.25
CA SER A 213 -20.88 1.39 -18.20
C SER A 213 -20.13 0.11 -18.57
N PRO A 214 -19.22 0.06 -19.56
CA PRO A 214 -18.51 -1.19 -19.89
C PRO A 214 -17.67 -1.73 -18.73
N LEU A 215 -17.09 -0.82 -17.92
CA LEU A 215 -16.33 -1.20 -16.72
C LEU A 215 -17.26 -1.74 -15.63
N LEU A 216 -18.37 -1.05 -15.36
CA LEU A 216 -19.33 -1.47 -14.34
C LEU A 216 -19.95 -2.82 -14.70
N ASP A 217 -20.36 -3.00 -15.95
CA ASP A 217 -20.91 -4.26 -16.45
C ASP A 217 -19.91 -5.40 -16.25
N ALA A 218 -18.62 -5.20 -16.56
CA ALA A 218 -17.59 -6.21 -16.35
C ALA A 218 -17.35 -6.54 -14.86
N LEU A 219 -17.44 -5.55 -13.98
CA LEU A 219 -17.31 -5.74 -12.53
C LEU A 219 -18.50 -6.49 -11.94
N TYR A 220 -19.72 -6.22 -12.42
CA TYR A 220 -20.96 -6.83 -11.91
C TYR A 220 -21.36 -8.14 -12.63
N ALA A 221 -20.82 -8.42 -13.82
CA ALA A 221 -21.09 -9.66 -14.57
C ALA A 221 -20.45 -10.92 -13.97
N GLN A 222 -19.73 -10.82 -12.85
CA GLN A 222 -19.05 -11.96 -12.24
C GLN A 222 -20.08 -13.02 -11.77
N PRO A 223 -19.96 -14.29 -12.18
CA PRO A 223 -20.83 -15.35 -11.68
C PRO A 223 -20.66 -15.47 -10.16
N LYS A 224 -21.79 -15.60 -9.45
CA LYS A 224 -21.78 -15.87 -8.00
C LYS A 224 -20.82 -17.03 -7.72
N PRO A 225 -19.95 -16.91 -6.69
CA PRO A 225 -19.09 -18.02 -6.31
C PRO A 225 -19.95 -19.25 -6.02
N ARG A 226 -19.59 -20.38 -6.64
CA ARG A 226 -20.15 -21.70 -6.32
C ARG A 226 -19.66 -22.16 -4.96
#